data_AF-V4P7B3-F1
#
_entry.id   AF-V4P7B3-F1
#
_cell.length_a   1.000
_cell.length_b   1.000
_cell.length_c   1.000
_cell.angle_alpha   90.00
_cell.angle_beta   90.00
_cell.angle_gamma   90.00
#
_symmetry.space_group_name_H-M   'P 1'
#
loop_
_entity.id
_entity.type
_entity.pdbx_description
1 polymer ?
#
loop_
_entity_poly.entity_id
_entity_poly.type
_entity_poly.pdbx_seq_one_letter_code
_entity_poly.pdbx_strand_id
1 'polypeptide(L)'
;MGLHIHSLSELSDKVERDYYIYLLDYGWDEPLSRVLMQNFQMMADLSSRHNAVTIAGTELGHFSNEVFSYHSINGVSGDDVLPAILITNEHPAKFKANADHASDPRDRNKRHRDDMKLVLLPLKKFCKTETDVVNLIQLIFKDIKAEQELGNFKVAREIKAAPFDTAYDALILEPNVMGIGIDIKKILTFLKPNITNS
;
A
#
# COMPACT_ATOMS: atom_id res chain seq x y z
N MET A 1 -2.55 -12.96 -6.44
CA MET A 1 -2.77 -14.06 -5.47
C MET A 1 -3.22 -13.45 -4.16
N GLY A 2 -3.67 -14.24 -3.19
CA GLY A 2 -3.92 -13.79 -1.82
C GLY A 2 -2.98 -14.47 -0.84
N LEU A 3 -2.41 -13.71 0.10
CA LEU A 3 -1.65 -14.21 1.23
C LEU A 3 -2.33 -13.74 2.52
N HIS A 4 -2.73 -14.69 3.36
CA HIS A 4 -3.30 -14.42 4.67
C HIS A 4 -2.33 -14.97 5.70
N ILE A 5 -1.58 -14.08 6.35
CA ILE A 5 -0.36 -14.42 7.10
C ILE A 5 -0.41 -13.81 8.50
N HIS A 6 0.35 -14.38 9.42
CA HIS A 6 0.44 -13.82 10.77
C HIS A 6 1.39 -12.62 10.84
N SER A 7 2.51 -12.71 10.12
CA SER A 7 3.55 -11.68 10.11
C SER A 7 4.22 -11.56 8.75
N LEU A 8 4.73 -10.38 8.44
CA LEU A 8 5.57 -10.14 7.25
C LEU A 8 6.79 -11.07 7.18
N SER A 9 7.26 -11.58 8.32
CA SER A 9 8.38 -12.52 8.40
C SER A 9 8.10 -13.87 7.73
N GLU A 10 6.84 -14.22 7.49
CA GLU A 10 6.42 -15.48 6.85
C GLU A 10 6.45 -15.40 5.31
N LEU A 11 6.65 -14.19 4.74
CA LEU A 11 6.66 -13.99 3.30
C LEU A 11 7.96 -14.49 2.68
N SER A 12 7.84 -15.43 1.74
CA SER A 12 8.98 -15.88 0.94
C SER A 12 9.48 -14.77 0.02
N ASP A 13 10.80 -14.66 -0.08
CA ASP A 13 11.55 -13.81 -1.00
C ASP A 13 11.50 -14.24 -2.48
N LYS A 14 10.88 -15.39 -2.79
CA LYS A 14 10.93 -16.01 -4.12
C LYS A 14 9.78 -15.60 -5.04
N VAL A 15 8.84 -14.79 -4.56
CA VAL A 15 7.60 -14.48 -5.29
C VAL A 15 7.54 -12.99 -5.59
N GLU A 16 8.21 -12.59 -6.67
CA GLU A 16 8.14 -11.21 -7.16
C GLU A 16 6.85 -10.96 -7.94
N ARG A 17 6.21 -9.83 -7.63
CA ARG A 17 5.03 -9.28 -8.30
C ARG A 17 5.23 -7.78 -8.49
N ASP A 18 4.51 -7.21 -9.45
CA ASP A 18 4.62 -5.77 -9.77
C ASP A 18 4.04 -4.90 -8.64
N TYR A 19 2.99 -5.42 -7.98
CA TYR A 19 2.30 -4.69 -6.92
C TYR A 19 1.94 -5.59 -5.74
N TYR A 20 2.07 -5.02 -4.55
CA TYR A 20 1.65 -5.61 -3.28
C TYR A 20 0.59 -4.71 -2.66
N ILE A 21 -0.55 -5.31 -2.33
CA ILE A 21 -1.76 -4.65 -1.84
C ILE A 21 -2.04 -5.15 -0.43
N TYR A 22 -1.79 -4.32 0.55
CA TYR A 22 -2.00 -4.60 1.97
C TYR A 22 -3.38 -4.16 2.41
N LEU A 23 -4.10 -5.06 3.09
CA LEU A 23 -5.32 -4.73 3.81
C LEU A 23 -4.95 -4.46 5.25
N LEU A 24 -5.07 -3.19 5.66
CA LEU A 24 -4.62 -2.73 6.96
C LEU A 24 -5.83 -2.31 7.80
N ASP A 25 -5.82 -2.71 9.06
CA ASP A 25 -6.93 -2.55 9.99
C ASP A 25 -6.46 -2.40 11.44
N TYR A 26 -7.27 -1.72 12.26
CA TYR A 26 -7.00 -1.53 13.69
C TYR A 26 -7.12 -2.82 14.52
N GLY A 27 -7.76 -3.85 13.98
CA GLY A 27 -8.15 -5.05 14.71
C GLY A 27 -9.40 -4.88 15.58
N TRP A 28 -10.16 -3.81 15.35
CA TRP A 28 -11.46 -3.59 16.00
C TRP A 28 -12.59 -4.00 15.06
N ASP A 29 -13.68 -4.54 15.61
CA ASP A 29 -14.85 -4.91 14.81
C ASP A 29 -15.65 -3.66 14.41
N GLU A 30 -15.20 -3.00 13.35
CA GLU A 30 -15.88 -1.87 12.71
C GLU A 30 -16.48 -2.27 11.34
N PRO A 31 -17.61 -1.67 10.91
CA PRO A 31 -18.27 -2.04 9.65
C PRO A 31 -17.35 -1.96 8.42
N LEU A 32 -16.54 -0.90 8.29
CA LEU A 32 -15.66 -0.72 7.14
C LEU A 32 -14.55 -1.79 7.09
N SER A 33 -13.99 -2.11 8.25
CA SER A 33 -12.98 -3.17 8.41
C SER A 33 -13.51 -4.54 8.04
N ARG A 34 -14.73 -4.85 8.52
CA ARG A 34 -15.39 -6.11 8.24
C ARG A 34 -15.60 -6.31 6.74
N VAL A 35 -16.09 -5.27 6.06
CA VAL A 35 -16.32 -5.30 4.62
C VAL A 35 -15.01 -5.44 3.85
N LEU A 36 -13.96 -4.71 4.26
CA LEU A 36 -12.63 -4.83 3.66
C LEU A 36 -12.14 -6.28 3.70
N MET A 37 -12.25 -6.93 4.87
CA MET A 37 -11.79 -8.31 5.06
C MET A 37 -12.69 -9.35 4.39
N GLN A 38 -14.01 -9.16 4.39
CA GLN A 38 -14.95 -10.04 3.68
C GLN A 38 -14.71 -10.06 2.17
N ASN A 39 -14.13 -8.98 1.61
CA ASN A 39 -13.78 -8.89 0.20
C ASN A 39 -12.37 -9.44 -0.12
N PHE A 40 -11.60 -9.91 0.86
CA PHE A 40 -10.25 -10.41 0.65
C PHE A 40 -10.17 -11.47 -0.46
N GLN A 41 -11.10 -12.44 -0.49
CA GLN A 41 -11.06 -13.52 -1.48
C GLN A 41 -11.27 -13.00 -2.91
N MET A 42 -12.14 -12.01 -3.10
CA MET A 42 -12.32 -11.34 -4.38
C MET A 42 -11.04 -10.59 -4.80
N MET A 43 -10.44 -9.84 -3.88
CA MET A 43 -9.20 -9.09 -4.12
C MET A 43 -8.03 -10.04 -4.45
N ALA A 44 -7.93 -11.17 -3.76
CA ALA A 44 -6.93 -12.20 -3.99
C ALA A 44 -7.04 -12.83 -5.39
N ASP A 45 -8.26 -13.14 -5.85
CA ASP A 45 -8.54 -13.63 -7.20
C ASP A 45 -8.17 -12.58 -8.25
N LEU A 46 -8.60 -11.33 -8.08
CA LEU A 46 -8.25 -10.24 -9.00
C LEU A 46 -6.74 -10.03 -9.08
N SER A 47 -6.06 -9.95 -7.94
CA SER A 47 -4.60 -9.85 -7.86
C SER A 47 -3.90 -11.00 -8.59
N SER A 48 -4.45 -12.22 -8.54
CA SER A 48 -3.83 -13.40 -9.19
C SER A 48 -3.78 -13.31 -10.70
N ARG A 49 -4.71 -12.55 -11.29
CA ARG A 49 -4.85 -12.38 -12.74
C ARG A 49 -4.04 -11.18 -13.26
N HIS A 50 -3.50 -10.34 -12.39
CA HIS A 50 -2.91 -9.04 -12.73
C HIS A 50 -1.54 -8.79 -12.08
N ASN A 51 -0.70 -9.82 -12.03
CA ASN A 51 0.66 -9.78 -11.49
C ASN A 51 0.81 -9.05 -10.14
N ALA A 52 -0.18 -9.20 -9.26
CA ALA A 52 -0.23 -8.56 -7.95
C ALA A 52 -0.44 -9.58 -6.82
N VAL A 53 -0.18 -9.14 -5.59
CA VAL A 53 -0.48 -9.89 -4.35
C VAL A 53 -1.38 -9.05 -3.46
N THR A 54 -2.50 -9.60 -3.00
CA THR A 54 -3.23 -9.06 -1.85
C THR A 54 -2.75 -9.75 -0.58
N ILE A 55 -2.40 -8.97 0.44
CA ILE A 55 -1.84 -9.46 1.71
C ILE A 55 -2.74 -8.94 2.84
N ALA A 56 -3.15 -9.85 3.72
CA ALA A 56 -3.90 -9.51 4.93
C ALA A 56 -3.30 -10.24 6.14
N GLY A 57 -3.47 -9.66 7.31
CA GLY A 57 -3.10 -10.26 8.59
C GLY A 57 -4.13 -11.28 9.08
N THR A 58 -3.69 -12.39 9.64
CA THR A 58 -4.56 -13.26 10.46
C THR A 58 -4.88 -12.59 11.80
N GLU A 59 -3.98 -11.75 12.29
CA GLU A 59 -4.15 -10.89 13.46
C GLU A 59 -4.06 -9.41 13.03
N LEU A 60 -5.21 -8.81 12.78
CA LEU A 60 -5.34 -7.54 12.03
C LEU A 60 -4.55 -6.37 12.64
N GLY A 61 -4.67 -6.15 13.96
CA GLY A 61 -4.00 -5.04 14.64
C GLY A 61 -2.48 -5.21 14.69
N HIS A 62 -2.01 -6.42 15.03
CA HIS A 62 -0.57 -6.71 15.08
C HIS A 62 0.09 -6.65 13.70
N PHE A 63 -0.55 -7.23 12.69
CA PHE A 63 -0.08 -7.17 11.31
C PHE A 63 -0.03 -5.73 10.79
N SER A 64 -1.06 -4.93 11.06
CA SER A 64 -1.09 -3.54 10.59
C SER A 64 -0.04 -2.69 11.30
N ASN A 65 0.15 -2.87 12.60
CA ASN A 65 1.23 -2.23 13.34
C ASN A 65 2.60 -2.66 12.81
N GLU A 66 2.76 -3.93 12.43
CA GLU A 66 3.96 -4.43 11.78
C GLU A 66 4.20 -3.64 10.49
N VAL A 67 3.26 -3.67 9.53
CA VAL A 67 3.37 -2.93 8.26
C VAL A 67 3.66 -1.43 8.47
N PHE A 68 2.97 -0.77 9.41
CA PHE A 68 3.19 0.65 9.70
C PHE A 68 4.54 0.93 10.36
N SER A 69 4.98 0.11 11.30
CA SER A 69 6.27 0.27 12.00
C SER A 69 7.45 0.10 11.05
N TYR A 70 7.35 -0.84 10.10
CA TYR A 70 8.35 -1.03 9.05
C TYR A 70 8.39 0.12 8.05
N HIS A 71 7.30 0.89 7.90
CA HIS A 71 7.21 1.98 6.94
C HIS A 71 7.40 3.36 7.54
N SER A 72 7.32 3.48 8.87
CA SER A 72 7.29 4.76 9.59
C SER A 72 6.39 5.79 8.91
N ILE A 73 5.32 5.39 8.17
CA ILE A 73 4.72 6.13 7.03
C ILE A 73 4.76 7.63 7.28
N ASN A 74 5.90 8.23 6.94
CA ASN A 74 6.37 9.57 7.22
C ASN A 74 5.65 10.34 8.37
N GLY A 75 5.61 9.77 9.58
CA GLY A 75 5.01 10.41 10.76
C GLY A 75 3.47 10.52 10.73
N VAL A 76 2.79 9.69 9.94
CA VAL A 76 1.34 9.53 9.94
C VAL A 76 0.95 8.50 11.00
N SER A 77 0.10 8.89 11.95
CA SER A 77 -0.42 7.95 12.95
C SER A 77 -1.33 6.93 12.26
N GLY A 78 -1.21 5.65 12.62
CA GLY A 78 -2.13 4.60 12.18
C GLY A 78 -3.59 4.98 12.44
N ASP A 79 -3.85 5.63 13.58
CA ASP A 79 -5.16 6.18 14.01
C ASP A 79 -5.77 7.21 13.04
N ASP A 80 -4.95 7.88 12.25
CA ASP A 80 -5.42 8.90 11.30
C ASP A 80 -5.83 8.31 9.94
N VAL A 81 -5.43 7.07 9.66
CA VAL A 81 -5.49 6.51 8.30
C VAL A 81 -6.10 5.12 8.20
N LEU A 82 -6.06 4.31 9.25
CA LEU A 82 -6.65 2.99 9.22
C LEU A 82 -8.20 3.07 9.35
N PRO A 83 -8.94 1.98 9.04
CA PRO A 83 -8.50 0.95 8.12
C PRO A 83 -8.13 1.54 6.76
N ALA A 84 -7.19 0.92 6.06
CA ALA A 84 -6.62 1.42 4.83
C ALA A 84 -6.32 0.29 3.85
N ILE A 85 -6.28 0.65 2.56
CA ILE A 85 -5.59 -0.15 1.55
C ILE A 85 -4.26 0.53 1.27
N LEU A 86 -3.16 -0.22 1.38
CA LEU A 86 -1.83 0.25 1.02
C LEU A 86 -1.36 -0.50 -0.23
N ILE A 87 -0.88 0.22 -1.23
CA ILE A 87 -0.31 -0.34 -2.46
C ILE A 87 1.15 0.08 -2.55
N THR A 88 2.02 -0.87 -2.88
CA THR A 88 3.45 -0.63 -3.06
C THR A 88 4.02 -1.48 -4.20
N ASN A 89 5.11 -1.00 -4.79
CA ASN A 89 5.87 -1.66 -5.84
C ASN A 89 7.00 -2.55 -5.31
N GLU A 90 7.21 -2.58 -3.98
CA GLU A 90 8.38 -3.22 -3.39
C GLU A 90 8.03 -4.52 -2.67
N HIS A 91 8.93 -5.51 -2.80
CA HIS A 91 8.74 -6.84 -2.24
C HIS A 91 8.68 -6.80 -0.70
N PRO A 92 7.71 -7.48 -0.07
CA PRO A 92 7.49 -7.47 1.38
C PRO A 92 8.72 -7.83 2.21
N ALA A 93 9.52 -8.80 1.75
CA ALA A 93 10.75 -9.21 2.43
C ALA A 93 11.79 -8.08 2.55
N LYS A 94 11.74 -7.04 1.69
CA LYS A 94 12.63 -5.88 1.82
C LYS A 94 12.24 -4.96 2.97
N PHE A 95 11.03 -5.09 3.52
CA PHE A 95 10.65 -4.40 4.77
C PHE A 95 11.50 -4.87 5.94
N LYS A 96 11.81 -6.17 5.99
CA LYS A 96 12.67 -6.76 7.03
C LYS A 96 14.10 -6.24 6.95
N ALA A 97 14.69 -6.27 5.76
CA ALA A 97 16.09 -5.87 5.55
C ALA A 97 16.33 -4.39 5.92
N ASN A 98 15.37 -3.49 5.66
CA ASN A 98 15.56 -2.06 5.90
C ASN A 98 15.38 -1.64 7.37
N ALA A 99 14.66 -2.41 8.18
CA ALA A 99 14.54 -2.17 9.63
C ALA A 99 15.79 -2.58 10.40
N ASP A 100 16.41 -3.70 10.00
CA ASP A 100 17.63 -4.21 10.64
C ASP A 100 18.88 -3.34 10.35
N HIS A 101 18.84 -2.53 9.28
CA HIS A 101 19.97 -1.70 8.81
C HIS A 101 19.84 -0.19 9.09
N ALA A 102 18.87 0.25 9.89
CA ALA A 102 18.60 1.67 10.12
C ALA A 102 19.71 2.47 10.86
N SER A 103 20.84 1.86 11.21
CA SER A 103 21.84 2.44 12.12
C SER A 103 23.28 2.56 11.59
N ASP A 104 23.63 2.09 10.38
CA ASP A 104 25.00 2.29 9.82
C ASP A 104 25.02 3.43 8.77
N PRO A 105 25.65 4.59 9.07
CA PRO A 105 25.78 5.71 8.14
C PRO A 105 26.55 5.40 6.86
N ARG A 106 27.26 4.27 6.80
CA ARG A 106 28.07 3.82 5.66
C ARG A 106 27.34 2.80 4.78
N ASP A 107 26.11 2.44 5.10
CA ASP A 107 25.36 1.48 4.31
C ASP A 107 24.99 2.04 2.93
N ARG A 108 25.47 1.36 1.89
CA ARG A 108 25.22 1.68 0.48
C ARG A 108 23.79 1.35 0.05
N ASN A 109 22.99 0.69 0.91
CA ASN A 109 21.55 0.47 0.73
C ASN A 109 20.70 1.75 0.74
N LYS A 110 21.30 2.92 1.01
CA LYS A 110 20.62 4.20 0.82
C LYS A 110 19.99 4.35 -0.58
N ARG A 111 20.59 3.72 -1.60
CA ARG A 111 20.07 3.72 -3.00
C ARG A 111 18.80 2.89 -3.19
N HIS A 112 18.54 1.90 -2.34
CA HIS A 112 17.36 1.02 -2.46
C HIS A 112 16.10 1.63 -1.82
N ARG A 113 16.25 2.65 -0.98
CA ARG A 113 15.11 3.38 -0.41
C ARG A 113 14.42 4.29 -1.43
N ASP A 114 15.15 4.74 -2.46
CA ASP A 114 14.64 5.68 -3.46
C ASP A 114 13.63 5.04 -4.45
N ASP A 115 13.53 3.71 -4.48
CA ASP A 115 12.66 2.98 -5.41
C ASP A 115 11.35 2.52 -4.77
N MET A 116 11.32 2.36 -3.45
CA MET A 116 10.13 1.95 -2.72
C MET A 116 9.14 3.11 -2.62
N LYS A 117 7.93 2.85 -3.10
CA LYS A 117 6.88 3.88 -3.20
C LYS A 117 5.59 3.36 -2.62
N LEU A 118 4.92 4.25 -1.88
CA LEU A 118 3.74 3.91 -1.08
C LEU A 118 2.52 4.70 -1.56
N VAL A 119 1.40 4.01 -1.73
CA VAL A 119 0.10 4.61 -2.06
C VAL A 119 -0.91 4.15 -1.01
N LEU A 120 -1.36 5.08 -0.18
CA LEU A 120 -2.29 4.81 0.92
C LEU A 120 -3.68 5.33 0.59
N LEU A 121 -4.70 4.49 0.80
CA LEU A 121 -6.12 4.82 0.66
C LEU A 121 -6.83 4.64 2.01
N PRO A 122 -6.89 5.70 2.86
CA PRO A 122 -7.62 5.67 4.13
C PRO A 122 -9.14 5.50 3.98
N LEU A 123 -9.72 4.40 4.45
CA LEU A 123 -11.16 4.15 4.29
C LEU A 123 -12.00 5.18 5.08
N LYS A 124 -11.66 5.50 6.34
CA LYS A 124 -12.44 6.43 7.19
C LYS A 124 -12.63 7.82 6.56
N LYS A 125 -11.67 8.25 5.72
CA LYS A 125 -11.74 9.55 5.06
C LYS A 125 -12.76 9.57 3.93
N PHE A 126 -12.96 8.46 3.22
CA PHE A 126 -13.70 8.45 1.95
C PHE A 126 -14.92 7.53 1.94
N CYS A 127 -14.92 6.49 2.77
CA CYS A 127 -16.02 5.54 2.88
C CYS A 127 -16.87 5.90 4.10
N LYS A 128 -18.16 6.12 3.89
CA LYS A 128 -19.15 6.30 4.97
C LYS A 128 -20.02 5.07 5.15
N THR A 129 -20.08 4.22 4.12
CA THR A 129 -20.87 3.00 4.08
C THR A 129 -20.04 1.81 3.64
N GLU A 130 -20.57 0.61 3.91
CA GLU A 130 -20.02 -0.65 3.41
C GLU A 130 -19.95 -0.69 1.88
N THR A 131 -20.97 -0.14 1.21
CA THR A 131 -21.03 0.00 -0.25
C THR A 131 -19.88 0.85 -0.78
N ASP A 132 -19.50 1.92 -0.09
CA ASP A 132 -18.37 2.76 -0.51
C ASP A 132 -17.06 1.98 -0.52
N VAL A 133 -16.86 1.08 0.45
CA VAL A 133 -15.66 0.22 0.51
C VAL A 133 -15.63 -0.74 -0.67
N VAL A 134 -16.75 -1.39 -0.98
CA VAL A 134 -16.85 -2.30 -2.13
C VAL A 134 -16.59 -1.54 -3.44
N ASN A 135 -17.18 -0.35 -3.61
CA ASN A 135 -16.95 0.50 -4.77
C ASN A 135 -15.48 0.90 -4.88
N LEU A 136 -14.84 1.30 -3.79
CA LEU A 136 -13.42 1.63 -3.74
C LEU A 136 -12.56 0.45 -4.22
N ILE A 137 -12.80 -0.75 -3.70
CA ILE A 137 -12.08 -1.97 -4.10
C ILE A 137 -12.27 -2.23 -5.59
N GLN A 138 -13.50 -2.14 -6.10
CA GLN A 138 -13.79 -2.35 -7.52
C GLN A 138 -13.07 -1.34 -8.40
N LEU A 139 -12.99 -0.07 -7.98
CA LEU A 139 -12.24 0.97 -8.71
C LEU A 139 -10.74 0.64 -8.74
N ILE A 140 -10.15 0.30 -7.58
CA ILE A 140 -8.74 -0.10 -7.49
C ILE A 140 -8.43 -1.23 -8.48
N PHE A 141 -9.22 -2.30 -8.45
CA PHE A 141 -8.94 -3.46 -9.29
C PHE A 141 -9.35 -3.28 -10.75
N LYS A 142 -10.35 -2.46 -11.04
CA LYS A 142 -10.70 -2.09 -12.41
C LYS A 142 -9.49 -1.48 -13.11
N ASP A 143 -8.81 -0.55 -12.45
CA ASP A 143 -7.73 0.16 -13.12
C ASP A 143 -6.37 -0.55 -12.98
N ILE A 144 -6.16 -1.41 -11.97
CA ILE A 144 -5.08 -2.44 -12.01
C ILE A 144 -5.26 -3.38 -13.21
N LYS A 145 -6.48 -3.90 -13.42
CA LYS A 145 -6.80 -4.84 -14.51
C LYS A 145 -6.59 -4.25 -15.89
N ALA A 146 -6.87 -2.97 -16.05
CA ALA A 146 -6.81 -2.32 -17.34
C ALA A 146 -5.36 -2.04 -17.79
N GLU A 147 -4.35 -2.23 -16.92
CA GLU A 147 -2.98 -1.69 -17.12
C GLU A 147 -3.01 -0.21 -17.57
N GLN A 148 -4.08 0.48 -17.19
CA GLN A 148 -4.54 1.78 -17.69
C GLN A 148 -5.11 2.59 -16.53
N GLU A 149 -5.48 3.84 -16.81
CA GLU A 149 -5.44 4.87 -15.79
C GLU A 149 -6.44 4.68 -14.60
N LEU A 150 -6.00 4.66 -13.32
CA LEU A 150 -6.88 4.83 -12.13
C LEU A 150 -7.38 6.29 -12.05
N GLY A 151 -8.18 6.72 -13.04
CA GLY A 151 -8.72 8.08 -13.18
C GLY A 151 -9.75 8.49 -12.11
N ASN A 152 -10.04 7.59 -11.17
CA ASN A 152 -11.04 7.78 -10.12
C ASN A 152 -10.44 8.31 -8.82
N PHE A 153 -9.18 8.76 -8.80
CA PHE A 153 -8.49 9.22 -7.59
C PHE A 153 -7.79 10.58 -7.78
N LYS A 154 -7.66 11.34 -6.69
CA LYS A 154 -6.82 12.54 -6.57
C LYS A 154 -5.85 12.38 -5.39
N VAL A 155 -4.71 13.05 -5.45
CA VAL A 155 -3.72 13.06 -4.36
C VAL A 155 -4.21 14.04 -3.30
N ALA A 156 -4.61 13.50 -2.15
CA ALA A 156 -5.00 14.28 -0.97
C ALA A 156 -3.76 14.84 -0.25
N ARG A 157 -2.66 14.09 -0.24
CA ARG A 157 -1.39 14.48 0.37
C ARG A 157 -0.24 13.77 -0.32
N GLU A 158 0.79 14.53 -0.70
CA GLU A 158 2.09 13.99 -1.11
C GLU A 158 3.07 14.17 0.04
N ILE A 159 3.84 13.14 0.35
CA ILE A 159 4.87 13.18 1.38
C ILE A 159 6.17 12.69 0.74
N LYS A 160 7.17 13.58 0.70
CA LYS A 160 8.49 13.27 0.15
C LYS A 160 9.46 12.96 1.26
N ALA A 161 10.31 11.96 1.04
CA ALA A 161 11.42 11.67 1.94
C ALA A 161 12.40 12.86 1.95
N ALA A 162 12.80 13.32 3.13
CA ALA A 162 13.85 14.33 3.23
C ALA A 162 15.24 13.66 3.05
N PRO A 163 16.25 14.40 2.53
CA PRO A 163 17.62 13.90 2.53
C PRO A 163 18.02 13.51 3.95
N PHE A 164 18.55 12.30 4.13
CA PHE A 164 18.96 11.71 5.42
C PHE A 164 17.82 11.22 6.35
N ASP A 165 16.56 11.27 5.91
CA ASP A 165 15.42 10.71 6.65
C ASP A 165 15.27 9.18 6.42
N THR A 166 14.56 8.50 7.31
CA THR A 166 14.12 7.11 7.16
C THR A 166 12.77 6.97 6.44
N ALA A 167 12.14 8.10 6.13
CA ALA A 167 10.91 8.22 5.35
C ALA A 167 11.04 7.68 3.91
N TYR A 168 9.92 7.20 3.36
CA TYR A 168 9.77 6.79 1.95
C TYR A 168 8.84 7.73 1.22
N ASP A 169 8.96 7.91 -0.09
CA ASP A 169 7.94 8.71 -0.78
C ASP A 169 6.56 8.04 -0.68
N ALA A 170 5.55 8.81 -0.30
CA ALA A 170 4.19 8.33 -0.09
C ALA A 170 3.14 9.28 -0.68
N LEU A 171 2.11 8.69 -1.28
CA LEU A 171 0.90 9.38 -1.73
C LEU A 171 -0.28 8.90 -0.90
N ILE A 172 -1.01 9.83 -0.29
CA ILE A 172 -2.35 9.56 0.23
C ILE A 172 -3.34 9.94 -0.86
N LEU A 173 -4.10 8.95 -1.34
CA LEU A 173 -5.09 9.14 -2.38
C LEU A 173 -6.49 9.20 -1.79
N GLU A 174 -7.35 9.95 -2.47
CA GLU A 174 -8.78 10.01 -2.20
C GLU A 174 -9.58 9.81 -3.51
N PRO A 175 -10.75 9.14 -3.46
CA PRO A 175 -11.62 9.00 -4.62
C PRO A 175 -12.06 10.37 -5.17
N ASN A 176 -12.14 10.46 -6.49
CA ASN A 176 -12.55 11.63 -7.23
C ASN A 176 -14.08 11.71 -7.28
N VAL A 177 -14.67 12.39 -6.32
CA VAL A 177 -16.13 12.61 -6.22
C VAL A 177 -16.64 13.76 -7.11
N MET A 178 -15.75 14.54 -7.76
CA MET A 178 -16.11 15.79 -8.45
C MET A 178 -15.45 16.02 -9.83
N GLY A 179 -14.87 14.99 -10.46
CA GLY A 179 -14.38 15.06 -11.84
C GLY A 179 -13.05 15.77 -12.07
N ILE A 180 -12.32 16.20 -11.03
CA ILE A 180 -10.94 16.71 -11.14
C ILE A 180 -9.99 15.64 -10.62
N GLY A 181 -9.54 14.77 -11.52
CA GLY A 181 -8.70 13.61 -11.22
C GLY A 181 -7.21 13.92 -11.36
N ILE A 182 -6.38 13.08 -10.75
CA ILE A 182 -4.96 12.99 -11.08
C ILE A 182 -4.76 11.83 -12.05
N ASP A 183 -4.01 12.11 -13.11
CA ASP A 183 -3.55 11.11 -14.08
C ASP A 183 -2.76 10.01 -13.34
N ILE A 184 -3.27 8.77 -13.27
CA ILE A 184 -2.54 7.67 -12.61
C ILE A 184 -1.20 7.43 -13.30
N LYS A 185 -0.95 7.84 -14.56
CA LYS A 185 0.40 7.74 -15.12
C LYS A 185 1.38 8.44 -14.21
N LYS A 186 0.97 9.47 -13.46
CA LYS A 186 1.78 10.07 -12.39
C LYS A 186 1.94 9.16 -11.18
N ILE A 187 0.93 8.40 -10.78
CA ILE A 187 1.00 7.41 -9.66
C ILE A 187 1.76 6.13 -10.07
N LEU A 188 1.64 5.65 -11.31
CA LEU A 188 2.41 4.53 -11.85
C LEU A 188 3.83 4.96 -12.21
N THR A 189 4.04 6.16 -12.76
CA THR A 189 5.38 6.74 -12.94
C THR A 189 6.02 7.04 -11.60
N PHE A 190 5.21 7.41 -10.60
CA PHE A 190 5.61 7.36 -9.22
C PHE A 190 6.00 5.91 -8.91
N LEU A 191 5.11 4.93 -8.78
CA LEU A 191 5.43 3.53 -8.45
C LEU A 191 6.46 2.80 -9.35
N LYS A 192 6.91 3.34 -10.49
CA LYS A 192 8.03 2.78 -11.26
C LYS A 192 9.35 3.02 -10.51
N PRO A 193 10.23 2.02 -10.39
CA PRO A 193 11.56 2.24 -9.86
C PRO A 193 12.31 3.30 -10.68
N ASN A 194 13.16 4.09 -10.05
CA ASN A 194 13.96 5.11 -10.73
C ASN A 194 15.06 4.40 -11.54
N ILE A 195 14.78 4.06 -12.80
CA ILE A 195 15.80 3.51 -13.70
C ILE A 195 16.79 4.64 -14.01
N THR A 196 17.86 4.72 -13.24
CA THR A 196 19.05 5.46 -13.62
C THR A 196 19.88 4.54 -14.51
N ASN A 197 19.95 4.86 -15.81
CA ASN A 197 20.94 4.25 -16.69
C ASN A 197 22.32 4.47 -16.06
N SER A 198 22.99 3.35 -15.73
CA SER A 198 24.37 3.32 -15.24
C SER A 198 25.34 3.82 -16.30
#